data_AF-L9VMD6-F1
#
_entry.id   AF-L9VMD6-F1
#
_cell.length_a   1.000
_cell.length_b   1.000
_cell.length_c   1.000
_cell.angle_alpha   90.00
_cell.angle_beta   90.00
_cell.angle_gamma   90.00
#
_symmetry.space_group_name_H-M   'P 1'
#
loop_
_entity.id
_entity.type
_entity.pdbx_description
1 polymer ?
#
loop_
_entity_poly.entity_id
_entity_poly.type
_entity_poly.pdbx_seq_one_letter_code
_entity_poly.pdbx_strand_id
1 'polypeptide(L)'
;MSTIAALAEPLYHGYSGTDGVTGFPNIGTYLIFGVVLVPIYIMVVSWFAGTPRDTKTGMLGVSYLVAITAQMWIGMFILTIIIGFVFYGGLPEPLGSPGPTGDIPIFGFLF
;
A
#
# COMPACT_ATOMS: atom_id res chain seq x y z
N MET A 1 -14.20 -35.93 -14.70
CA MET A 1 -13.61 -34.73 -14.07
C MET A 1 -12.73 -34.07 -15.13
N SER A 2 -13.00 -32.83 -15.53
CA SER A 2 -12.26 -32.18 -16.63
C SER A 2 -10.85 -31.81 -16.17
N THR A 3 -9.89 -31.87 -17.09
CA THR A 3 -8.48 -31.50 -16.86
C THR A 3 -8.30 -30.07 -16.35
N ILE A 4 -9.23 -29.16 -16.68
CA ILE A 4 -9.28 -27.78 -16.15
C ILE A 4 -9.52 -27.77 -14.64
N ALA A 5 -10.37 -28.67 -14.11
CA ALA A 5 -10.64 -28.75 -12.68
C ALA A 5 -9.43 -29.30 -11.88
N ALA A 6 -8.62 -30.18 -12.48
CA ALA A 6 -7.42 -30.73 -11.84
C ALA A 6 -6.26 -29.73 -11.77
N LEU A 7 -6.23 -28.72 -12.65
CA LEU A 7 -5.22 -27.65 -12.65
C LEU A 7 -5.63 -26.45 -11.79
N ALA A 8 -6.91 -26.33 -11.45
CA ALA A 8 -7.41 -25.23 -10.61
C ALA A 8 -6.87 -25.32 -9.17
N GLU A 9 -6.77 -26.51 -8.60
CA GLU A 9 -6.29 -26.73 -7.22
C GLU A 9 -4.83 -26.27 -6.98
N PRO A 10 -3.83 -26.62 -7.83
CA PRO A 10 -2.46 -26.12 -7.64
C PRO A 10 -2.24 -24.68 -8.11
N LEU A 11 -3.08 -24.12 -9.01
CA LEU A 11 -2.98 -22.70 -9.40
C LEU A 11 -3.71 -21.77 -8.42
N TYR A 12 -4.78 -22.25 -7.78
CA TYR A 12 -5.53 -21.57 -6.74
C TYR A 12 -5.33 -22.36 -5.45
N HIS A 13 -4.19 -22.16 -4.79
CA HIS A 13 -3.71 -22.88 -3.60
C HIS A 13 -4.59 -22.69 -2.32
N GLY A 14 -5.93 -22.72 -2.42
CA GLY A 14 -6.86 -22.52 -1.32
C GLY A 14 -6.85 -21.11 -0.70
N TYR A 15 -5.96 -20.23 -1.16
CA TYR A 15 -5.97 -18.82 -0.82
C TYR A 15 -6.84 -18.10 -1.85
N SER A 16 -8.15 -18.05 -1.62
CA SER A 16 -8.92 -16.99 -2.24
C SER A 16 -8.35 -15.68 -1.70
N GLY A 17 -7.84 -14.81 -2.57
CA GLY A 17 -7.31 -13.51 -2.15
C GLY A 17 -8.38 -12.60 -1.52
N THR A 18 -9.61 -13.07 -1.39
CA THR A 18 -10.80 -12.25 -1.15
C THR A 18 -11.89 -12.86 -0.26
N ASP A 19 -11.76 -14.08 0.29
CA ASP A 19 -12.79 -14.59 1.22
C ASP A 19 -12.50 -14.11 2.65
N GLY A 20 -12.92 -12.87 2.94
CA GLY A 20 -12.71 -12.18 4.21
C GLY A 20 -12.39 -10.71 4.01
N VAL A 21 -12.18 -9.95 5.09
CA VAL A 21 -11.75 -8.54 5.05
C VAL A 21 -10.52 -8.36 4.15
N THR A 22 -10.75 -8.02 2.89
CA THR A 22 -9.73 -7.55 1.93
C THR A 22 -9.26 -6.14 2.28
N GLY A 23 -9.95 -5.48 3.20
CA GLY A 23 -9.51 -4.27 3.87
C GLY A 23 -8.60 -4.59 5.05
N PHE A 24 -7.61 -3.73 5.28
CA PHE A 24 -6.90 -3.65 6.54
C PHE A 24 -7.90 -3.76 7.71
N PRO A 25 -7.72 -4.69 8.68
CA PRO A 25 -6.54 -5.55 8.90
C PRO A 25 -6.69 -7.01 8.38
N ASN A 26 -5.66 -7.52 7.69
CA ASN A 26 -5.52 -8.93 7.25
C ASN A 26 -4.37 -9.64 8.01
N ILE A 27 -4.28 -10.99 7.95
CA ILE A 27 -3.16 -11.76 8.53
C ILE A 27 -1.79 -11.24 8.06
N GLY A 28 -1.65 -10.89 6.78
CA GLY A 28 -0.42 -10.31 6.24
C GLY A 28 -0.06 -8.96 6.88
N THR A 29 -1.06 -8.11 7.14
CA THR A 29 -0.88 -6.85 7.87
C THR A 29 -0.33 -7.11 9.26
N TYR A 30 -0.92 -8.04 10.00
CA TYR A 30 -0.45 -8.39 11.34
C TYR A 30 0.96 -8.97 11.34
N LEU A 31 1.33 -9.77 10.34
CA LEU A 31 2.71 -10.29 10.22
C LEU A 31 3.72 -9.17 9.96
N ILE A 32 3.43 -8.27 9.02
CA ILE A 32 4.34 -7.17 8.67
C ILE A 32 4.50 -6.21 9.85
N PHE A 33 3.40 -5.70 10.39
CA PHE A 33 3.44 -4.73 11.48
C PHE A 33 3.78 -5.35 12.84
N GLY A 34 3.39 -6.60 13.09
CA GLY A 34 3.57 -7.24 14.39
C GLY A 34 4.88 -8.02 14.55
N VAL A 35 5.46 -8.56 13.49
CA VAL A 35 6.67 -9.41 13.56
C VAL A 35 7.82 -8.77 12.80
N VAL A 36 7.61 -8.44 11.53
CA VAL A 36 8.70 -7.93 10.67
C VAL A 36 9.20 -6.56 11.12
N LEU A 37 8.30 -5.69 11.58
CA LEU A 37 8.64 -4.34 12.04
C LEU A 37 9.19 -4.28 13.48
N VAL A 38 9.17 -5.38 14.23
CA VAL A 38 9.65 -5.44 15.63
C VAL A 38 11.07 -4.88 15.81
N PRO A 39 12.07 -5.25 14.99
CA PRO A 39 13.43 -4.72 15.16
C PRO A 39 13.48 -3.19 15.01
N ILE A 40 12.65 -2.62 14.14
CA ILE A 40 12.59 -1.17 13.94
C ILE A 40 11.95 -0.49 15.15
N TYR A 41 10.90 -1.07 15.73
CA TYR A 41 10.32 -0.54 16.96
C TYR A 41 11.33 -0.56 18.11
N ILE A 42 12.06 -1.66 18.28
CA ILE A 42 13.11 -1.76 19.29
C ILE A 42 14.19 -0.71 19.04
N MET A 43 14.63 -0.54 17.79
CA MET A 43 15.61 0.49 17.41
C MET A 43 15.10 1.90 17.79
N VAL A 44 13.88 2.27 17.41
CA VAL A 44 13.33 3.60 17.73
C VAL A 44 13.16 3.79 19.24
N VAL A 45 12.66 2.79 19.96
CA VAL A 45 12.54 2.85 21.43
C VAL A 45 13.91 3.01 22.08
N SER A 46 14.94 2.34 21.56
CA SER A 46 16.30 2.42 22.10
C SER A 46 16.89 3.83 22.06
N TRP A 47 16.49 4.67 21.10
CA TRP A 47 16.93 6.07 21.02
C TRP A 47 16.47 6.92 22.21
N PHE A 48 15.36 6.54 22.85
CA PHE A 48 14.76 7.29 23.97
C PHE A 48 14.94 6.61 25.34
N ALA A 49 15.06 5.28 25.34
CA ALA A 49 15.20 4.46 26.54
C ALA A 49 16.66 4.14 26.91
N GLY A 50 17.60 4.22 25.95
CA GLY A 50 19.01 3.93 26.17
C GLY A 50 19.75 5.00 26.98
N THR A 51 20.94 4.66 27.48
CA THR A 51 21.88 5.62 28.10
C THR A 51 23.27 5.47 27.46
N PRO A 52 23.93 6.58 27.08
CA PRO A 52 23.47 7.97 27.11
C PRO A 52 22.37 8.25 26.06
N ARG A 53 21.44 9.19 26.35
CA ARG A 53 20.37 9.60 25.42
C ARG A 53 20.41 11.09 25.11
N ASP A 54 20.15 11.42 23.85
CA ASP A 54 19.86 12.77 23.38
C ASP A 54 18.53 12.77 22.61
N THR A 55 17.48 13.25 23.28
CA THR A 55 16.12 13.30 22.74
C THR A 55 16.02 14.16 21.49
N LYS A 56 16.85 15.20 21.34
CA LYS A 56 16.80 16.07 20.15
C LYS A 56 17.24 15.28 18.92
N THR A 57 18.36 14.59 19.01
CA THR A 57 18.86 13.74 17.92
C THR A 57 17.90 12.59 17.62
N GLY A 58 17.35 11.93 18.64
CA GLY A 58 16.36 10.87 18.45
C GLY A 58 15.09 11.36 17.74
N MET A 59 14.57 12.54 18.12
CA MET A 59 13.39 13.14 17.49
C MET A 59 13.66 13.58 16.05
N LEU A 60 14.85 14.10 15.75
CA LEU A 60 15.28 14.35 14.36
C LEU A 60 15.25 13.06 13.55
N GLY A 61 15.83 11.97 14.07
CA GLY A 61 15.78 10.66 13.42
C GLY A 61 14.36 10.17 13.14
N VAL A 62 13.45 10.26 14.12
CA VAL A 62 12.04 9.87 13.94
C VAL A 62 11.36 10.73 12.87
N SER A 63 11.61 12.03 12.87
CA SER A 63 11.04 12.94 11.87
C SER A 63 11.49 12.57 10.45
N TYR A 64 12.76 12.17 10.27
CA TYR A 64 13.26 11.68 8.99
C TYR A 64 12.58 10.38 8.55
N LEU A 65 12.44 9.41 9.45
CA LEU A 65 11.80 8.12 9.14
C LEU A 65 10.33 8.33 8.70
N VAL A 66 9.60 9.17 9.43
CA VAL A 66 8.21 9.50 9.10
C VAL A 66 8.14 10.27 7.78
N ALA A 67 8.98 11.28 7.59
CA ALA A 67 8.96 12.11 6.38
C ALA A 67 9.30 11.30 5.12
N ILE A 68 10.34 10.47 5.16
CA ILE A 68 10.74 9.63 4.01
C ILE A 68 9.62 8.62 3.69
N THR A 69 9.08 7.96 4.71
CA THR A 69 7.98 7.00 4.51
C THR A 69 6.75 7.71 3.93
N ALA A 70 6.33 8.82 4.54
CA ALA A 70 5.21 9.61 4.04
C ALA A 70 5.45 10.06 2.59
N GLN A 71 6.66 10.51 2.25
CA GLN A 71 7.00 10.93 0.89
C GLN A 71 6.88 9.80 -0.13
N MET A 72 7.27 8.57 0.22
CA MET A 72 7.10 7.40 -0.66
C MET A 72 5.62 7.14 -0.96
N TRP A 73 4.77 7.21 0.06
CA TRP A 73 3.33 6.98 -0.08
C TRP A 73 2.63 8.13 -0.80
N ILE A 74 2.93 9.38 -0.43
CA ILE A 74 2.37 10.58 -1.07
C ILE A 74 2.77 10.63 -2.54
N GLY A 75 4.03 10.32 -2.88
CA GLY A 75 4.48 10.27 -4.27
C GLY A 75 3.72 9.23 -5.08
N MET A 76 3.57 8.01 -4.54
CA MET A 76 2.78 6.96 -5.20
C MET A 76 1.30 7.33 -5.34
N PHE A 77 0.73 7.99 -4.33
CA PHE A 77 -0.66 8.47 -4.35
C PHE A 77 -0.89 9.56 -5.42
N ILE A 78 0.01 10.54 -5.52
CA ILE A 78 -0.05 11.58 -6.56
C ILE A 78 0.08 10.94 -7.94
N LEU A 79 1.00 9.98 -8.11
CA LEU A 79 1.17 9.26 -9.37
C LEU A 79 -0.12 8.53 -9.78
N THR A 80 -0.81 7.89 -8.82
CA THR A 80 -2.10 7.22 -9.10
C THR A 80 -3.17 8.19 -9.54
N ILE A 81 -3.22 9.39 -8.94
CA ILE A 81 -4.13 10.46 -9.36
C ILE A 81 -3.82 10.91 -10.80
N ILE A 82 -2.55 11.16 -11.12
CA ILE A 82 -2.13 11.57 -12.46
C ILE A 82 -2.54 10.50 -13.49
N ILE A 83 -2.32 9.23 -13.19
CA ILE A 83 -2.72 8.12 -14.06
C ILE A 83 -4.24 8.09 -14.23
N GLY A 84 -5.00 8.25 -13.14
CA GLY A 84 -6.46 8.35 -13.16
C GLY A 84 -6.94 9.41 -14.15
N PHE A 85 -6.42 10.64 -14.03
CA PHE A 85 -6.79 11.74 -14.90
C PHE A 85 -6.39 11.51 -16.36
N VAL A 86 -5.13 11.10 -16.62
CA VAL A 86 -4.60 11.01 -17.99
C VAL A 86 -5.24 9.86 -18.77
N PHE A 87 -5.47 8.70 -18.13
CA PHE A 87 -5.91 7.49 -18.82
C PHE A 87 -7.40 7.19 -18.65
N TYR A 88 -8.03 7.66 -17.57
CA TYR A 88 -9.41 7.27 -17.23
C TYR A 88 -10.38 8.46 -17.09
N GLY A 89 -9.90 9.69 -17.28
CA GLY A 89 -10.75 10.90 -17.33
C GLY A 89 -11.36 11.31 -15.99
N GLY A 90 -10.88 10.76 -14.87
CA GLY A 90 -11.45 10.99 -13.55
C GLY A 90 -10.51 10.65 -12.41
N LEU A 91 -10.92 11.00 -11.18
CA LEU A 91 -10.18 10.65 -9.97
C LEU A 91 -10.23 9.14 -9.70
N PRO A 92 -9.12 8.51 -9.28
CA PRO A 92 -9.13 7.10 -8.90
C PRO A 92 -9.94 6.87 -7.62
N GLU A 93 -10.48 5.66 -7.47
CA GLU A 93 -11.12 5.23 -6.22
C GLU A 93 -10.13 5.30 -5.04
N PRO A 94 -10.57 5.71 -3.84
CA PRO A 94 -11.95 6.01 -3.41
C PRO A 94 -12.38 7.48 -3.59
N LEU A 95 -11.58 8.31 -4.26
CA LEU A 95 -11.85 9.75 -4.41
C LEU A 95 -12.87 10.06 -5.52
N GLY A 96 -13.11 9.11 -6.42
CA GLY A 96 -14.03 9.21 -7.55
C GLY A 96 -14.93 7.98 -7.70
N SER A 97 -15.80 8.03 -8.72
CA SER A 97 -16.68 6.91 -9.09
C SER A 97 -15.87 5.75 -9.67
N PRO A 98 -16.25 4.49 -9.40
CA PRO A 98 -15.69 3.34 -10.08
C PRO A 98 -15.89 3.36 -11.59
N GLY A 99 -14.82 3.05 -12.32
CA GLY A 99 -14.84 2.81 -13.77
C GLY A 99 -14.51 4.03 -14.66
N PRO A 100 -14.34 3.81 -15.97
CA PRO A 100 -14.06 4.88 -16.93
C PRO A 100 -15.23 5.87 -16.97
N THR A 101 -14.94 7.15 -16.72
CA THR A 101 -15.93 8.21 -17.00
C THR A 101 -15.87 8.42 -18.51
N GLY A 102 -17.02 8.46 -19.20
CA GLY A 102 -17.15 8.29 -20.67
C GLY A 102 -16.33 9.22 -21.57
N ASP A 103 -15.62 10.20 -21.01
CA ASP A 103 -14.80 11.17 -21.71
C ASP A 103 -13.31 10.86 -21.49
N ILE A 104 -12.77 9.87 -22.21
CA ILE A 104 -11.35 9.47 -22.13
C ILE A 104 -10.48 10.53 -22.85
N PRO A 105 -9.67 11.33 -22.14
CA PRO A 105 -9.08 12.55 -22.70
C PRO A 105 -8.00 12.29 -23.76
N ILE A 106 -7.30 11.15 -23.72
CA ILE A 106 -6.19 10.85 -24.66
C ILE A 106 -6.54 9.87 -25.79
N PHE A 107 -7.70 9.20 -25.74
CA PHE A 107 -8.13 8.27 -26.79
C PHE A 107 -9.44 8.69 -27.47
N GLY A 108 -10.16 9.67 -26.93
CA GLY A 108 -11.38 10.22 -27.54
C GLY A 108 -11.18 11.01 -28.84
N PHE A 109 -9.93 11.26 -29.26
CA PHE A 109 -9.63 11.92 -30.54
C PHE A 109 -9.12 10.95 -31.62
N LEU A 110 -9.02 9.64 -31.32
CA LEU A 110 -8.52 8.63 -32.26
C LEU A 110 -9.62 7.72 -32.86
N PHE A 111 -10.90 7.95 -32.54
CA PHE A 111 -12.06 7.26 -33.10
C PHE A 111 -13.21 8.22 -33.37
#